data_AF-A0A3D4I515-F1
#
_entry.id   AF-A0A3D4I515-F1
#
_cell.length_a   1.000
_cell.length_b   1.000
_cell.length_c   1.000
_cell.angle_alpha   90.00
_cell.angle_beta   90.00
_cell.angle_gamma   90.00
#
_symmetry.space_group_name_H-M   'P 1'
#
loop_
_entity.id
_entity.type
_entity.pdbx_description
1 polymer ?
#
loop_
_entity_poly.entity_id
_entity_poly.type
_entity_poly.pdbx_seq_one_letter_code
_entity_poly.pdbx_strand_id
1 'polypeptide(L)'
;ELVGLHGITVSPDEKAVKRRLNKTGEKIFRLLLKVKEADTKAKSPVCFNQLCTLEETEKTLDRVTGEKECFTQKDLAVNGFDLMSAGFSEGKGIGDTLRSLLDAVIDGKCENTREELLKYAEKYKKQ
;
A
#
# COMPACT_ATOMS: atom_id res chain seq x y z
N GLU A 1 7.13 9.60 22.97
CA GLU A 1 7.62 8.59 22.01
C GLU A 1 7.53 9.08 20.56
N LEU A 2 8.43 9.99 20.15
CA LEU A 2 8.51 10.55 18.78
C LEU A 2 9.81 10.15 18.04
N VAL A 3 10.53 9.15 18.57
CA VAL A 3 11.84 8.72 18.06
C VAL A 3 11.72 7.66 16.95
N GLY A 4 10.57 7.00 16.80
CA GLY A 4 10.39 5.91 15.83
C GLY A 4 10.12 6.32 14.38
N LEU A 5 9.72 7.58 14.12
CA LEU A 5 9.32 8.02 12.76
C LEU A 5 10.43 8.76 12.00
N HIS A 6 11.57 9.06 12.64
CA HIS A 6 12.64 9.82 11.99
C HIS A 6 13.32 9.01 10.88
N GLY A 7 13.51 7.70 11.08
CA GLY A 7 14.13 6.78 10.12
C GLY A 7 13.24 6.29 8.98
N ILE A 8 12.04 6.85 8.83
CA ILE A 8 11.17 6.51 7.70
C ILE A 8 11.66 7.28 6.49
N THR A 9 12.44 6.60 5.67
CA THR A 9 12.75 7.02 4.29
C THR A 9 11.47 6.87 3.49
N VAL A 10 11.00 8.00 2.98
CA VAL A 10 9.87 8.04 2.05
C VAL A 10 10.50 7.98 0.67
N SER A 11 10.22 6.91 -0.06
CA SER A 11 10.70 6.72 -1.43
C SER A 11 9.57 7.03 -2.40
N PRO A 12 9.85 7.70 -3.53
CA PRO A 12 8.85 7.99 -4.56
C PRO A 12 8.42 6.75 -5.36
N ASP A 13 8.95 5.58 -5.02
CA ASP A 13 8.62 4.30 -5.62
C ASP A 13 7.17 3.90 -5.33
N GLU A 14 6.44 3.54 -6.38
CA GLU A 14 5.01 3.20 -6.31
C GLU A 14 4.73 2.03 -5.37
N LYS A 15 5.59 1.01 -5.34
CA LYS A 15 5.40 -0.15 -4.47
C LYS A 15 5.57 0.25 -3.01
N ALA A 16 6.55 1.11 -2.73
CA ALA A 16 6.77 1.65 -1.39
C ALA A 16 5.58 2.51 -0.93
N VAL A 17 5.06 3.38 -1.81
CA VAL A 17 3.88 4.21 -1.56
C VAL A 17 2.64 3.36 -1.30
N LYS A 18 2.34 2.37 -2.15
CA LYS A 18 1.21 1.44 -1.98
C LYS A 18 1.30 0.65 -0.68
N ARG A 19 2.49 0.14 -0.31
CA ARG A 19 2.70 -0.53 0.98
C ARG A 19 2.45 0.41 2.17
N ARG A 20 2.86 1.67 2.04
CA ARG A 20 2.66 2.68 3.09
C ARG A 20 1.18 3.07 3.22
N LEU A 21 0.51 3.24 2.10
CA LEU A 21 -0.93 3.48 2.02
C LEU A 21 -1.72 2.34 2.65
N ASN A 22 -1.36 1.08 2.34
CA ASN A 22 -1.99 -0.09 2.94
C ASN A 22 -1.83 -0.12 4.48
N LYS A 23 -0.62 0.18 4.99
CA LYS A 23 -0.35 0.15 6.45
C LYS A 23 -0.95 1.32 7.24
N THR A 24 -0.93 2.52 6.66
CA THR A 24 -1.21 3.77 7.41
C THR A 24 -2.52 4.42 6.98
N GLY A 25 -3.01 4.10 5.78
CA GLY A 25 -4.11 4.80 5.13
C GLY A 25 -3.67 6.12 4.50
N GLU A 26 -4.41 6.55 3.49
CA GLU A 26 -4.18 7.80 2.74
C GLU A 26 -4.12 9.02 3.67
N LYS A 27 -5.10 9.16 4.56
CA LYS A 27 -5.21 10.32 5.46
C LYS A 27 -3.97 10.51 6.34
N ILE A 28 -3.50 9.44 6.99
CA ILE A 28 -2.34 9.50 7.89
C ILE A 28 -1.07 9.70 7.09
N PHE A 29 -0.94 9.04 5.93
CA PHE A 29 0.27 9.16 5.12
C PHE A 29 0.41 10.58 4.53
N ARG A 30 -0.68 11.19 4.05
CA ARG A 30 -0.69 12.59 3.59
C ARG A 30 -0.38 13.58 4.72
N LEU A 31 -0.89 13.31 5.93
CA LEU A 31 -0.53 14.10 7.11
C LEU A 31 0.97 13.98 7.43
N LEU A 32 1.54 12.78 7.35
CA LEU A 32 2.95 12.53 7.61
C LEU A 32 3.86 13.24 6.60
N LEU A 33 3.49 13.25 5.31
CA LEU A 33 4.18 14.02 4.27
C LEU A 33 4.19 15.51 4.59
N LYS A 34 3.04 16.10 4.93
CA LYS A 34 2.94 17.52 5.31
C LYS A 34 3.77 17.87 6.55
N VAL A 35 3.77 17.01 7.56
CA VAL A 35 4.59 17.21 8.77
C VAL A 35 6.07 17.17 8.42
N LYS A 36 6.51 16.21 7.59
CA LYS A 36 7.91 16.12 7.12
C LYS A 36 8.29 17.32 6.26
N GLU A 37 7.40 17.81 5.41
CA GLU A 37 7.63 19.00 4.59
C GLU A 37 7.81 20.24 5.46
N ALA A 38 6.93 20.46 6.44
CA ALA A 38 7.03 21.57 7.39
C ALA A 38 8.32 21.49 8.23
N ASP A 39 8.69 20.30 8.71
CA ASP A 39 9.94 20.06 9.45
C ASP A 39 11.17 20.34 8.58
N THR A 40 11.13 19.94 7.30
CA THR A 40 12.22 20.18 6.35
C THR A 40 12.34 21.65 5.96
N LYS A 41 11.21 22.37 5.82
CA LYS A 41 11.17 23.83 5.59
C LYS A 41 11.68 24.62 6.79
N ALA A 42 11.49 24.11 8.01
CA ALA A 42 12.04 24.70 9.22
C ALA A 42 13.55 24.41 9.40
N LYS A 43 14.08 23.38 8.70
CA LYS A 43 15.51 23.05 8.67
C LYS A 43 16.25 23.86 7.60
N SER A 44 17.57 23.93 7.78
CA SER A 44 18.48 24.66 6.88
C SER A 44 18.29 24.27 5.40
N PRO A 45 18.55 25.18 4.44
CA PRO A 45 18.38 24.96 3.00
C PRO A 45 19.22 23.82 2.40
N VAL A 46 20.14 23.24 3.18
CA VAL A 46 20.91 22.04 2.80
C VAL A 46 20.00 20.81 2.63
N CYS A 47 18.79 20.82 3.19
CA CYS A 47 17.82 19.72 3.08
C CYS A 47 16.85 19.84 1.88
N PHE A 48 17.10 20.73 0.91
CA PHE A 48 16.23 20.89 -0.28
C PHE A 48 16.05 19.59 -1.07
N ASN A 49 17.06 18.71 -1.12
CA ASN A 49 16.94 17.40 -1.76
C ASN A 49 15.84 16.52 -1.13
N GLN A 50 15.59 16.65 0.18
CA GLN A 50 14.51 15.92 0.84
C GLN A 50 13.13 16.48 0.48
N LEU A 51 13.01 17.79 0.23
CA LEU A 51 11.76 18.40 -0.25
C LEU A 51 11.37 17.84 -1.61
N CYS A 52 12.31 17.76 -2.56
CA CYS A 52 12.05 17.13 -3.86
C CYS A 52 11.52 15.71 -3.71
N THR A 53 12.15 14.87 -2.88
CA THR A 53 11.69 13.48 -2.67
C THR A 53 10.29 13.42 -2.05
N LEU A 54 9.97 14.33 -1.11
CA LEU A 54 8.64 14.41 -0.50
C LEU A 54 7.58 14.82 -1.52
N GLU A 55 7.86 15.83 -2.35
CA GLU A 55 6.98 16.27 -3.43
C GLU A 55 6.76 15.17 -4.48
N GLU A 56 7.82 14.47 -4.90
CA GLU A 56 7.71 13.34 -5.81
C GLU A 56 6.86 12.23 -5.21
N THR A 57 7.04 11.92 -3.92
CA THR A 57 6.22 10.92 -3.25
C THR A 57 4.75 11.37 -3.14
N GLU A 58 4.49 12.65 -2.86
CA GLU A 58 3.11 13.17 -2.85
C GLU A 58 2.46 13.06 -4.22
N LYS A 59 3.19 13.35 -5.30
CA LYS A 59 2.70 13.15 -6.68
C LYS A 59 2.41 11.68 -6.97
N THR A 60 3.30 10.78 -6.58
CA THR A 60 3.07 9.33 -6.72
C THR A 60 1.83 8.91 -5.93
N LEU A 61 1.65 9.42 -4.71
CA LEU A 61 0.45 9.16 -3.91
C LEU A 61 -0.82 9.66 -4.60
N ASP A 62 -0.82 10.90 -5.09
CA ASP A 62 -1.99 11.48 -5.75
C ASP A 62 -2.34 10.70 -7.03
N ARG A 63 -1.32 10.26 -7.78
CA ARG A 63 -1.49 9.38 -8.94
C ARG A 63 -2.09 8.01 -8.55
N VAL A 64 -1.49 7.31 -7.59
CA VAL A 64 -1.98 5.99 -7.11
C VAL A 64 -3.41 6.08 -6.57
N THR A 65 -3.74 7.18 -5.88
CA THR A 65 -5.08 7.42 -5.32
C THR A 65 -6.08 7.80 -6.41
N GLY A 66 -5.66 8.60 -7.39
CA GLY A 66 -6.49 9.06 -8.52
C GLY A 66 -6.76 7.97 -9.55
N GLU A 67 -5.78 7.12 -9.83
CA GLU A 67 -5.93 5.96 -10.71
C GLU A 67 -6.72 4.80 -10.07
N LYS A 68 -7.14 4.95 -8.80
CA LYS A 68 -7.80 3.88 -8.01
C LYS A 68 -7.01 2.57 -8.07
N GLU A 69 -5.69 2.68 -7.98
CA GLU A 69 -4.86 1.48 -7.96
C GLU A 69 -5.12 0.67 -6.69
N CYS A 70 -4.83 -0.61 -6.74
CA CYS A 70 -5.27 -1.53 -5.70
C CYS A 70 -4.25 -1.57 -4.57
N PHE A 71 -4.49 -0.73 -3.56
CA PHE A 71 -3.63 -0.61 -2.38
C PHE A 71 -4.32 -0.99 -1.07
N THR A 72 -5.64 -1.23 -1.06
CA THR A 72 -6.34 -1.78 0.10
C THR A 72 -7.02 -3.10 -0.22
N GLN A 73 -7.32 -3.88 0.83
CA GLN A 73 -8.09 -5.13 0.68
C GLN A 73 -9.49 -4.89 0.10
N LYS A 74 -10.03 -3.66 0.20
CA LYS A 74 -11.34 -3.31 -0.36
C LYS A 74 -11.27 -3.00 -1.85
N ASP A 75 -10.09 -2.65 -2.35
CA ASP A 75 -9.84 -2.42 -3.79
C ASP A 75 -9.56 -3.73 -4.53
N LEU A 76 -9.37 -4.85 -3.80
CA LEU A 76 -9.23 -6.17 -4.44
C LEU A 76 -10.49 -6.51 -5.24
N ALA A 77 -10.31 -7.01 -6.46
CA ALA A 77 -11.42 -7.49 -7.30
C ALA A 77 -12.10 -8.77 -6.75
N VAL A 78 -11.59 -9.31 -5.65
CA VAL A 78 -12.17 -10.43 -4.91
C VAL A 78 -12.43 -10.02 -3.46
N ASN A 79 -13.54 -10.50 -2.92
CA ASN A 79 -13.87 -10.36 -1.51
C ASN A 79 -13.77 -11.70 -0.78
N GLY A 80 -13.90 -11.67 0.55
CA GLY A 80 -13.95 -12.88 1.36
C GLY A 80 -15.04 -13.87 0.90
N PHE A 81 -16.16 -13.35 0.38
CA PHE A 81 -17.23 -14.18 -0.18
C PHE A 81 -16.80 -14.95 -1.43
N ASP A 82 -15.98 -14.35 -2.29
CA ASP A 82 -15.48 -15.01 -3.50
C ASP A 82 -14.52 -16.14 -3.15
N LEU A 83 -13.68 -15.92 -2.13
CA LEU A 83 -12.83 -16.96 -1.57
C LEU A 83 -13.67 -18.08 -0.95
N MET A 84 -14.72 -17.77 -0.18
CA MET A 84 -15.64 -18.80 0.32
C MET A 84 -16.28 -19.61 -0.81
N SER A 85 -16.72 -18.92 -1.88
CA SER A 85 -17.32 -19.58 -3.05
C SER A 85 -16.32 -20.47 -3.81
N ALA A 86 -15.02 -20.15 -3.75
CA ALA A 86 -13.93 -20.99 -4.25
C ALA A 86 -13.55 -22.14 -3.28
N GLY A 87 -14.26 -22.27 -2.17
CA GLY A 87 -14.08 -23.33 -1.17
C GLY A 87 -12.92 -23.08 -0.21
N PHE A 88 -12.59 -21.82 0.08
CA PHE A 88 -11.73 -21.47 1.21
C PHE A 88 -12.55 -21.52 2.51
N SER A 89 -11.99 -22.14 3.54
CA SER A 89 -12.67 -22.28 4.84
C SER A 89 -12.82 -20.92 5.53
N GLU A 90 -14.04 -20.63 5.99
CA GLU A 90 -14.34 -19.42 6.74
C GLU A 90 -13.48 -19.32 8.01
N GLY A 91 -12.85 -18.16 8.22
CA GLY A 91 -12.06 -17.89 9.42
C GLY A 91 -10.82 -17.04 9.14
N LYS A 92 -9.82 -17.17 10.03
CA LYS A 92 -8.59 -16.36 10.02
C LYS A 92 -7.83 -16.43 8.69
N GLY A 93 -7.90 -17.57 8.00
CA GLY A 93 -7.23 -17.81 6.71
C GLY A 93 -7.70 -16.91 5.55
N ILE A 94 -8.96 -16.44 5.54
CA ILE A 94 -9.45 -15.56 4.46
C ILE A 94 -8.76 -14.19 4.55
N GLY A 95 -8.64 -13.64 5.75
CA GLY A 95 -7.98 -12.35 5.96
C GLY A 95 -6.49 -12.39 5.60
N ASP A 96 -5.80 -13.48 5.97
CA ASP A 96 -4.39 -13.71 5.61
C ASP A 96 -4.22 -13.92 4.10
N THR A 97 -5.16 -14.61 3.44
CA THR A 97 -5.15 -14.81 1.99
C THR A 97 -5.38 -13.50 1.25
N LEU A 98 -6.38 -12.70 1.62
CA LEU A 98 -6.63 -11.37 1.04
C LEU A 98 -5.41 -10.46 1.23
N ARG A 99 -4.75 -10.53 2.38
CA ARG A 99 -3.52 -9.78 2.61
C ARG A 99 -2.38 -10.24 1.71
N SER A 100 -2.22 -11.54 1.52
CA SER A 100 -1.20 -12.12 0.63
C SER A 100 -1.46 -11.77 -0.83
N LEU A 101 -2.72 -11.80 -1.27
CA LEU A 101 -3.15 -11.36 -2.59
C LEU A 101 -2.85 -9.88 -2.82
N LEU A 102 -3.19 -9.03 -1.84
CA LEU A 102 -2.87 -7.61 -1.90
C LEU A 102 -1.36 -7.36 -1.99
N ASP A 103 -0.56 -8.07 -1.21
CA ASP A 103 0.91 -7.97 -1.32
C ASP A 103 1.40 -8.42 -2.71
N ALA A 104 0.82 -9.48 -3.29
CA ALA A 104 1.17 -9.93 -4.65
C ALA A 104 0.80 -8.90 -5.72
N VAL A 105 -0.37 -8.26 -5.62
CA VAL A 105 -0.77 -7.17 -6.51
C VAL A 105 0.15 -5.96 -6.37
N ILE A 106 0.46 -5.55 -5.14
CA ILE A 106 1.38 -4.43 -4.88
C ILE A 106 2.80 -4.74 -5.38
N ASP A 107 3.26 -5.99 -5.28
CA ASP A 107 4.57 -6.41 -5.77
C ASP A 107 4.63 -6.49 -7.31
N GLY A 108 3.47 -6.46 -7.98
CA GLY A 108 3.31 -6.64 -9.43
C GLY A 108 3.36 -8.09 -9.88
N LYS A 109 3.14 -9.04 -8.96
CA LYS A 109 3.11 -10.49 -9.24
C LYS A 109 1.77 -10.97 -9.77
N CYS A 110 0.69 -10.24 -9.48
CA CYS A 110 -0.65 -10.55 -9.93
C CYS A 110 -1.38 -9.27 -10.33
N GLU A 111 -2.23 -9.38 -11.34
CA GLU A 111 -3.16 -8.32 -11.70
C GLU A 111 -4.34 -8.29 -10.72
N ASN A 112 -4.90 -7.11 -10.48
CA ASN A 112 -6.12 -6.97 -9.67
C ASN A 112 -7.38 -7.34 -10.48
N THR A 113 -7.41 -8.56 -11.01
CA THR A 113 -8.57 -9.09 -11.70
C THR A 113 -9.12 -10.29 -10.93
N ARG A 114 -10.44 -10.42 -10.91
CA ARG A 114 -11.14 -11.45 -10.14
C ARG A 114 -10.59 -12.85 -10.46
N GLU A 115 -10.38 -13.13 -11.74
CA GLU A 115 -9.90 -14.43 -12.24
C GLU A 115 -8.46 -14.72 -11.79
N GLU A 116 -7.53 -13.79 -11.98
CA GLU A 116 -6.13 -13.99 -11.62
C GLU A 116 -5.97 -14.08 -10.10
N LEU A 117 -6.70 -13.27 -9.33
CA LEU A 117 -6.68 -13.32 -7.88
C LEU A 117 -7.20 -14.65 -7.33
N LEU A 118 -8.30 -15.17 -7.88
CA LEU A 118 -8.83 -16.48 -7.49
C LEU A 118 -7.84 -17.60 -7.81
N LYS A 119 -7.27 -17.58 -9.03
CA LYS A 119 -6.27 -18.55 -9.47
C LYS A 119 -4.98 -18.49 -8.65
N TYR A 120 -4.57 -17.29 -8.24
CA TYR A 120 -3.42 -17.11 -7.36
C TYR A 120 -3.73 -17.58 -5.93
N ALA A 121 -4.93 -17.29 -5.42
CA ALA A 121 -5.39 -17.77 -4.13
C ALA A 121 -5.41 -19.31 -4.09
N GLU A 122 -5.90 -19.98 -5.14
CA GLU A 122 -5.92 -21.45 -5.20
C GLU A 122 -4.54 -22.09 -4.99
N LYS A 123 -3.46 -21.40 -5.36
CA LYS A 123 -2.09 -21.89 -5.07
C LYS A 123 -1.79 -21.93 -3.57
N TYR A 124 -2.36 -21.01 -2.79
CA TYR A 124 -2.24 -21.00 -1.32
C TYR A 124 -3.12 -22.04 -0.63
N LYS A 125 -4.16 -22.54 -1.30
CA LYS A 125 -5.02 -23.62 -0.78
C LYS A 125 -4.31 -24.97 -0.71
N LYS A 126 -3.24 -25.16 -1.49
CA LYS A 126 -2.49 -26.43 -1.62
C LYS A 126 -1.27 -26.54 -0.69
N GLN A 127 -1.07 -25.58 0.21
CA GLN A 127 0.08 -25.55 1.12
C GLN A 127 -0.40 -25.69 2.56
#